data_AF-N2A8L6-F1
#
_entry.id   AF-N2A8L6-F1
#
_cell.length_a   1.000
_cell.length_b   1.000
_cell.length_c   1.000
_cell.angle_alpha   90.00
_cell.angle_beta   90.00
_cell.angle_gamma   90.00
#
_symmetry.space_group_name_H-M   'P 1'
#
loop_
_entity.id
_entity.type
_entity.pdbx_description
1 polymer ?
#
loop_
_entity_poly.entity_id
_entity_poly.type
_entity_poly.pdbx_seq_one_letter_code
_entity_poly.pdbx_strand_id
1 'polypeptide(L)'
;MALSEQRKEYLYEYQKTKLKRIPLDVTKEKYEQIASSAAAQNEKVNGYIKKAIDERMKRDRQAPSATAAQSATKQQAIPDQLATSSTAASGNTSQKLRKPFSKEAAEQIDTNKLLNDFRYQLDIGLAYGNDVLTRLLNEARQQSAK
;
A
#
# COMPACT_ATOMS: atom_id res chain seq x y z
N MET A 1 -36.23 36.38 1.40
CA MET A 1 -36.46 36.56 2.85
C MET A 1 -35.22 37.25 3.43
N ALA A 2 -35.35 38.49 3.88
CA ALA A 2 -34.21 39.22 4.47
C ALA A 2 -33.86 38.59 5.83
N LEU A 3 -32.57 38.31 6.05
CA LEU A 3 -32.07 37.89 7.35
C LEU A 3 -32.20 39.07 8.32
N SER A 4 -32.86 38.86 9.48
CA SER A 4 -32.90 39.86 10.55
C SER A 4 -31.48 40.20 11.02
N GLU A 5 -31.24 41.45 11.42
CA GLU A 5 -29.92 41.90 11.89
C GLU A 5 -29.39 41.03 13.04
N GLN A 6 -30.27 40.64 13.97
CA GLN A 6 -29.96 39.71 15.06
C GLN A 6 -29.41 38.36 14.56
N ARG A 7 -29.97 37.81 13.47
CA ARG A 7 -29.49 36.55 12.91
C ARG A 7 -28.15 36.70 12.22
N LYS A 8 -27.85 37.88 11.64
CA LYS A 8 -26.53 38.17 11.06
C LYS A 8 -25.47 38.26 12.16
N GLU A 9 -25.73 39.01 13.23
CA GLU A 9 -24.82 39.12 14.39
C GLU A 9 -24.49 37.76 14.98
N TYR A 10 -25.51 36.92 15.22
CA TYR A 10 -25.31 35.56 15.69
C TYR A 10 -24.39 34.72 14.77
N LEU A 11 -24.57 34.82 13.45
CA LEU A 11 -23.73 34.10 12.48
C LEU A 11 -22.29 34.61 12.50
N TYR A 12 -22.08 35.92 12.66
CA TYR A 12 -20.74 36.51 12.80
C TYR A 12 -20.06 36.06 14.09
N GLU A 13 -20.76 36.10 15.23
CA GLU A 13 -20.23 35.64 16.51
C GLU A 13 -19.88 34.16 16.49
N TYR A 14 -20.75 33.32 15.92
CA TYR A 14 -20.47 31.89 15.75
C TYR A 14 -19.24 31.66 14.88
N GLN A 15 -19.11 32.37 13.77
CA GLN A 15 -17.94 32.27 12.89
C GLN A 15 -16.65 32.67 13.62
N LYS A 16 -16.67 33.76 14.40
CA LYS A 16 -15.51 34.25 15.14
C LYS A 16 -15.10 33.33 16.30
N THR A 17 -16.08 32.78 17.02
CA THR A 17 -15.84 32.01 18.26
C THR A 17 -15.63 30.53 18.02
N LYS A 18 -16.27 29.94 17.00
CA LYS A 18 -16.29 28.48 16.77
C LYS A 18 -15.56 28.04 15.52
N LEU A 19 -15.30 28.93 14.55
CA LEU A 19 -14.67 28.55 13.28
C LEU A 19 -13.26 29.13 13.16
N LYS A 20 -12.34 28.30 12.66
CA LYS A 20 -11.01 28.74 12.21
C LYS A 20 -10.96 28.63 10.69
N ARG A 21 -10.40 29.67 10.04
CA ARG A 21 -10.20 29.71 8.59
C ARG A 21 -8.79 29.22 8.28
N ILE A 22 -8.68 28.25 7.38
CA ILE A 22 -7.41 27.79 6.84
C ILE A 22 -7.33 28.33 5.41
N PRO A 23 -6.47 29.33 5.12
CA PRO A 23 -6.21 29.71 3.73
C PRO A 23 -5.49 28.55 3.04
N LEU A 24 -6.00 28.14 1.88
CA LEU A 24 -5.43 27.06 1.09
C LEU A 24 -5.29 27.55 -0.35
N ASP A 25 -4.05 27.65 -0.80
CA ASP A 25 -3.74 27.96 -2.19
C ASP A 25 -3.71 26.67 -3.01
N VAL A 26 -4.49 26.66 -4.08
CA VAL A 26 -4.54 25.55 -5.04
C VAL A 26 -4.37 26.09 -6.45
N THR A 27 -3.69 25.33 -7.30
CA THR A 27 -3.64 25.61 -8.74
C THR A 27 -5.04 25.48 -9.35
N LYS A 28 -5.34 26.25 -10.40
CA LYS A 28 -6.65 26.22 -11.09
C LYS A 28 -7.05 24.81 -11.53
N GLU A 29 -6.14 24.07 -12.14
CA GLU A 29 -6.38 22.69 -12.60
C GLU A 29 -6.81 21.75 -11.46
N LYS A 30 -6.14 21.85 -10.30
CA LYS A 30 -6.49 21.07 -9.11
C LYS A 30 -7.84 21.47 -8.55
N TYR A 31 -8.18 22.74 -8.56
CA TYR A 31 -9.50 23.21 -8.14
C TYR A 31 -10.61 22.59 -9.02
N GLU A 32 -10.42 22.56 -10.34
CA GLU A 32 -11.38 21.94 -11.26
C GLU A 32 -11.52 20.44 -11.04
N GLN A 33 -10.41 19.73 -10.80
CA GLN A 33 -10.43 18.31 -10.43
C GLN A 33 -11.22 18.08 -9.14
N ILE A 34 -11.02 18.92 -8.12
CA ILE A 34 -11.75 18.84 -6.85
C ILE A 34 -13.24 19.17 -7.07
N ALA A 35 -13.55 20.19 -7.86
CA ALA A 35 -14.92 20.60 -8.16
C ALA A 35 -15.68 19.51 -8.93
N SER A 36 -15.05 18.88 -9.92
CA SER A 36 -15.61 17.75 -10.67
C SER A 36 -15.88 16.55 -9.75
N SER A 37 -14.92 16.21 -8.88
CA SER A 37 -15.08 15.12 -7.91
C SER A 37 -16.20 15.40 -6.90
N ALA A 38 -16.30 16.65 -6.43
CA ALA A 38 -17.35 17.07 -5.52
C ALA A 38 -18.73 17.05 -6.19
N ALA A 39 -18.82 17.50 -7.44
CA ALA A 39 -20.05 17.48 -8.24
C ALA A 39 -20.54 16.04 -8.47
N ALA A 40 -19.64 15.11 -8.78
CA ALA A 40 -19.97 13.68 -8.90
C ALA A 40 -20.58 13.10 -7.61
N GLN A 41 -20.17 13.62 -6.45
CA GLN A 41 -20.69 13.22 -5.13
C GLN A 41 -21.84 14.11 -4.63
N ASN A 42 -22.37 15.02 -5.45
CA ASN A 42 -23.43 15.98 -5.08
C ASN A 42 -23.08 16.86 -3.86
N GLU A 43 -21.81 17.23 -3.71
CA GLU A 43 -21.30 18.04 -2.60
C GLU A 43 -20.60 19.31 -3.08
N LYS A 44 -20.51 20.30 -2.18
CA LYS A 44 -19.70 21.51 -2.42
C LYS A 44 -18.24 21.20 -2.17
N VAL A 45 -17.34 21.90 -2.89
CA VAL A 45 -15.88 21.81 -2.75
C VAL A 45 -15.41 21.85 -1.29
N ASN A 46 -15.91 22.80 -0.48
CA ASN A 46 -15.55 22.89 0.94
C ASN A 46 -16.00 21.65 1.75
N GLY A 47 -17.17 21.10 1.45
CA GLY A 47 -17.67 19.87 2.10
C GLY A 47 -16.80 18.67 1.75
N TYR A 48 -16.46 18.54 0.47
CA TYR A 48 -15.59 17.48 -0.03
C TYR A 48 -14.19 17.52 0.62
N ILE A 49 -13.59 18.71 0.72
CA ILE A 49 -12.28 18.89 1.37
C ILE A 49 -12.34 18.47 2.85
N LYS A 50 -13.41 18.84 3.58
CA LYS A 50 -13.56 18.44 4.99
C LYS A 50 -13.65 16.92 5.15
N LYS A 51 -14.47 16.25 4.33
CA LYS A 51 -14.61 14.79 4.37
C LYS A 51 -13.31 14.08 4.06
N ALA A 52 -12.59 14.53 3.03
CA ALA A 52 -11.29 13.96 2.67
C ALA A 52 -10.28 14.07 3.82
N ILE A 53 -10.26 15.19 4.55
CA ILE A 53 -9.43 15.38 5.74
C ILE A 53 -9.86 14.43 6.86
N ASP A 54 -11.16 14.33 7.14
CA ASP A 54 -11.68 13.43 8.18
C ASP A 54 -11.36 11.95 7.91
N GLU A 55 -11.50 11.51 6.66
CA GLU A 55 -11.13 10.16 6.22
C GLU A 55 -9.63 9.90 6.34
N ARG A 56 -8.80 10.87 5.95
CA ARG A 56 -7.34 10.83 6.14
C ARG A 56 -6.99 10.67 7.61
N MET A 57 -7.57 11.50 8.48
CA MET A 57 -7.34 11.42 9.93
C MET A 57 -7.84 10.10 10.54
N LYS A 58 -8.95 9.54 10.05
CA LYS A 58 -9.44 8.23 10.51
C LYS A 58 -8.50 7.11 10.10
N ARG A 59 -8.06 7.09 8.84
CA ARG A 59 -7.12 6.09 8.30
C ARG A 59 -5.78 6.13 9.06
N ASP A 60 -5.24 7.33 9.26
CA ASP A 60 -3.95 7.51 9.94
C ASP A 60 -4.04 7.09 11.42
N ARG A 61 -5.19 7.31 12.09
CA ARG A 61 -5.43 6.81 13.46
C ARG A 61 -5.60 5.29 13.54
N GLN A 62 -6.13 4.67 12.50
CA GLN A 62 -6.36 3.22 12.44
C GLN A 62 -5.12 2.42 12.01
N ALA A 63 -4.10 3.09 11.45
CA ALA A 63 -2.93 2.43 10.88
C ALA A 63 -1.63 2.66 11.67
N PRO A 64 -1.48 2.23 12.94
CA PRO A 64 -0.18 2.24 13.60
C PRO A 64 0.72 1.04 13.22
N SER A 65 0.46 0.27 12.14
CA SER A 65 1.24 -0.97 11.90
C SER A 65 1.48 -1.42 10.45
N ALA A 66 1.44 -0.53 9.45
CA ALA A 66 2.00 -0.87 8.14
C ALA A 66 2.43 0.38 7.37
N THR A 67 3.62 0.35 6.79
CA THR A 67 4.17 1.31 5.79
C THR A 67 5.20 2.31 6.32
N ALA A 68 6.34 1.80 6.79
CA ALA A 68 7.64 2.36 6.45
C ALA A 68 8.17 1.63 5.20
N ALA A 69 7.70 2.00 4.00
CA ALA A 69 8.31 1.61 2.73
C ALA A 69 7.81 2.55 1.61
N GLN A 70 8.55 3.65 1.46
CA GLN A 70 8.52 4.60 0.34
C GLN A 70 9.13 3.87 -0.89
N SER A 71 8.66 3.97 -2.15
CA SER A 71 8.50 5.09 -3.10
C SER A 71 9.30 4.79 -4.39
N ALA A 72 9.03 5.57 -5.46
CA ALA A 72 9.69 5.65 -6.80
C ALA A 72 9.14 4.73 -7.91
N THR A 73 8.96 5.12 -9.18
CA THR A 73 8.95 6.41 -9.92
C THR A 73 8.30 6.13 -11.28
N LYS A 74 7.60 7.14 -11.81
CA LYS A 74 6.91 7.22 -13.11
C LYS A 74 7.92 7.21 -14.28
N GLN A 75 7.76 6.36 -15.29
CA GLN A 75 8.33 6.57 -16.63
C GLN A 75 7.36 6.11 -17.74
N GLN A 76 7.16 7.01 -18.70
CA GLN A 76 6.42 6.82 -19.96
C GLN A 76 7.37 6.28 -21.04
N ALA A 77 6.92 5.33 -21.87
CA ALA A 77 7.19 5.23 -23.32
C ALA A 77 6.51 3.98 -23.95
N ILE A 78 5.86 4.17 -25.08
CA ILE A 78 5.40 3.17 -26.09
C ILE A 78 5.78 3.83 -27.45
N PRO A 79 6.08 3.15 -28.60
CA PRO A 79 6.09 1.72 -28.99
C PRO A 79 7.51 1.26 -29.46
N ASP A 80 7.84 0.02 -29.83
CA ASP A 80 7.27 -0.84 -30.87
C ASP A 80 7.93 -2.24 -30.85
N GLN A 81 7.20 -3.23 -31.37
CA GLN A 81 7.64 -4.58 -31.81
C GLN A 81 7.90 -5.71 -30.79
N LEU A 82 6.78 -6.33 -30.40
CA LEU A 82 6.33 -7.71 -30.72
C LEU A 82 7.29 -8.92 -30.61
N ALA A 83 6.77 -9.90 -29.84
CA ALA A 83 6.99 -11.36 -29.81
C ALA A 83 8.21 -11.88 -29.01
N THR A 84 8.12 -12.83 -28.09
CA THR A 84 7.02 -13.69 -27.61
C THR A 84 7.44 -14.38 -26.32
N SER A 85 6.45 -14.60 -25.44
CA SER A 85 6.29 -15.68 -24.45
C SER A 85 7.12 -15.73 -23.15
N SER A 86 6.33 -15.73 -22.05
CA SER A 86 6.53 -16.44 -20.78
C SER A 86 7.00 -15.62 -19.56
N THR A 87 6.02 -14.90 -19.01
CA THR A 87 5.60 -14.92 -17.59
C THR A 87 6.63 -14.73 -16.48
N ALA A 88 6.55 -13.52 -15.90
CA ALA A 88 6.73 -13.15 -14.48
C ALA A 88 8.06 -13.58 -13.82
N ALA A 89 9.13 -12.80 -13.94
CA ALA A 89 9.38 -11.49 -13.32
C ALA A 89 9.58 -11.51 -11.79
N SER A 90 10.75 -10.98 -11.44
CA SER A 90 11.04 -10.11 -10.29
C SER A 90 11.76 -10.77 -9.12
N GLY A 91 13.03 -10.39 -9.00
CA GLY A 91 13.86 -10.71 -7.86
C GLY A 91 15.19 -9.97 -7.90
N ASN A 92 15.14 -8.64 -8.02
CA ASN A 92 16.23 -7.80 -7.51
C ASN A 92 16.35 -8.13 -6.01
N THR A 93 17.46 -8.69 -5.56
CA THR A 93 17.69 -8.82 -4.13
C THR A 93 19.17 -8.73 -3.84
N SER A 94 19.54 -7.59 -3.27
CA SER A 94 20.77 -7.37 -2.52
C SER A 94 21.14 -8.62 -1.73
N GLN A 95 22.34 -9.12 -2.01
CA GLN A 95 22.98 -10.25 -1.34
C GLN A 95 23.15 -9.94 0.16
N LYS A 96 22.11 -10.17 0.95
CA LYS A 96 22.24 -10.29 2.40
C LYS A 96 22.84 -11.67 2.65
N LEU A 97 24.11 -11.70 3.04
CA LEU A 97 24.96 -12.87 3.32
C LEU A 97 24.14 -14.09 3.81
N ARG A 98 23.75 -14.96 2.87
CA ARG A 98 23.04 -16.21 3.15
C ARG A 98 24.08 -17.29 3.40
N LYS A 99 23.83 -18.14 4.41
CA LYS A 99 24.70 -19.29 4.68
C LYS A 99 24.75 -20.16 3.41
N PRO A 100 25.92 -20.60 2.93
CA PRO A 100 25.97 -21.55 1.82
C PRO A 100 25.23 -22.81 2.27
N PHE A 101 24.23 -23.22 1.49
CA PHE A 101 23.51 -24.45 1.76
C PHE A 101 24.47 -25.63 1.59
N SER A 102 24.96 -26.17 2.72
CA SER A 102 25.80 -27.37 2.76
C SER A 102 24.92 -28.61 2.67
N LYS A 103 25.42 -29.67 2.00
CA LYS A 103 24.67 -30.92 1.78
C LYS A 103 24.20 -31.57 3.09
N GLU A 104 24.93 -31.36 4.18
CA GLU A 104 24.57 -31.85 5.52
C GLU A 104 23.31 -31.19 6.08
N ALA A 105 23.01 -29.95 5.69
CA ALA A 105 21.80 -29.27 6.10
C ALA A 105 20.55 -29.80 5.38
N ALA A 106 20.70 -30.41 4.20
CA ALA A 106 19.60 -31.00 3.44
C ALA A 106 19.06 -32.28 4.10
N GLU A 107 19.95 -33.06 4.73
CA GLU A 107 19.59 -34.34 5.35
C GLU A 107 18.87 -34.17 6.69
N GLN A 108 19.03 -33.02 7.35
CA GLN A 108 18.33 -32.69 8.59
C GLN A 108 16.99 -32.00 8.37
N ILE A 109 16.58 -31.78 7.12
CA ILE A 109 15.30 -31.13 6.83
C ILE A 109 14.19 -32.17 6.87
N ASP A 110 13.30 -32.03 7.85
CA ASP A 110 12.11 -32.85 7.99
C ASP A 110 11.12 -32.54 6.85
N THR A 111 11.09 -33.37 5.80
CA THR A 111 10.24 -33.19 4.60
C THR A 111 8.74 -33.12 4.93
N ASN A 112 8.30 -33.86 5.95
CA ASN A 112 6.90 -33.84 6.42
C ASN A 112 6.53 -32.52 7.12
N LYS A 113 7.45 -31.95 7.92
CA LYS A 113 7.27 -30.62 8.53
C LYS A 113 7.38 -29.51 7.50
N LEU A 114 8.25 -29.67 6.50
CA LEU A 114 8.37 -28.73 5.39
C LEU A 114 7.07 -28.59 4.59
N LEU A 115 6.34 -29.69 4.41
CA LEU A 115 5.12 -29.66 3.63
C LEU A 115 3.93 -29.09 4.40
N ASN A 116 3.86 -29.37 5.70
CA ASN A 116 2.68 -29.07 6.53
C ASN A 116 2.84 -27.83 7.44
N ASP A 117 4.05 -27.40 7.76
CA ASP A 117 4.30 -26.29 8.69
C ASP A 117 4.88 -25.06 7.97
N PHE A 118 4.05 -24.02 7.86
CA PHE A 118 4.42 -22.74 7.25
C PHE A 118 5.52 -22.02 8.03
N ARG A 119 5.61 -22.19 9.36
CA ARG A 119 6.66 -21.55 10.16
C ARG A 119 8.03 -22.11 9.81
N TYR A 120 8.08 -23.41 9.62
CA TYR A 120 9.29 -24.12 9.22
C TYR A 120 9.74 -23.73 7.79
N GLN A 121 8.80 -23.52 6.87
CA GLN A 121 9.09 -22.96 5.54
C GLN A 121 9.72 -21.56 5.62
N LEU A 122 9.19 -20.70 6.49
CA LEU A 122 9.70 -19.33 6.66
C LEU A 122 11.11 -19.32 7.24
N ASP A 123 11.40 -20.17 8.24
CA ASP A 123 12.73 -20.28 8.84
C ASP A 123 13.78 -20.71 7.80
N ILE A 124 13.44 -21.67 6.94
CA ILE A 124 14.32 -22.14 5.85
C ILE A 124 14.50 -21.05 4.79
N GLY A 125 13.42 -20.35 4.41
CA GLY A 125 13.47 -19.23 3.47
C GLY A 125 14.33 -18.07 3.97
N LEU A 126 14.29 -17.78 5.28
CA LEU A 126 15.13 -16.75 5.92
C LEU A 126 16.59 -17.20 6.06
N ALA A 127 16.84 -18.46 6.38
CA ALA A 127 18.19 -18.99 6.62
C ALA A 127 18.99 -19.25 5.34
N TYR A 128 18.36 -19.90 4.36
CA TYR A 128 19.03 -20.39 3.14
C TYR A 128 18.53 -19.71 1.86
N GLY A 129 17.35 -19.09 1.93
CA GLY A 129 16.76 -18.36 0.82
C GLY A 129 15.59 -19.08 0.15
N ASN A 130 14.77 -18.27 -0.50
CA ASN A 130 13.57 -18.73 -1.19
C ASN A 130 13.87 -19.73 -2.32
N ASP A 131 15.03 -19.61 -2.98
CA ASP A 131 15.43 -20.52 -4.07
C ASP A 131 15.69 -21.95 -3.56
N VAL A 132 16.32 -22.07 -2.39
CA VAL A 132 16.60 -23.34 -1.73
C VAL A 132 15.30 -23.94 -1.18
N LEU A 133 14.47 -23.12 -0.54
CA LEU A 133 13.15 -23.53 -0.05
C LEU A 133 12.29 -24.12 -1.17
N THR A 134 12.27 -23.47 -2.34
CA THR A 134 11.46 -23.92 -3.49
C THR A 134 11.94 -25.28 -4.01
N ARG A 135 13.26 -25.50 -4.08
CA ARG A 135 13.83 -26.81 -4.46
C ARG A 135 13.45 -27.90 -3.47
N LEU A 136 13.59 -27.64 -2.18
CA LEU A 136 13.26 -28.58 -1.11
C LEU A 136 11.76 -28.93 -1.09
N LEU A 137 10.87 -27.96 -1.27
CA LEU A 137 9.43 -28.20 -1.34
C LEU A 137 9.05 -29.09 -2.53
N ASN A 138 9.69 -28.89 -3.68
CA ASN A 138 9.46 -29.73 -4.85
C ASN A 138 9.98 -31.16 -4.63
N GLU A 139 11.14 -31.31 -4.00
CA GLU A 139 11.69 -32.62 -3.66
C GLU A 139 10.82 -33.36 -2.62
N ALA A 140 10.41 -32.68 -1.55
CA ALA A 140 9.51 -33.25 -0.54
C ALA A 140 8.17 -33.70 -1.15
N ARG A 141 7.60 -32.91 -2.08
CA ARG A 141 6.39 -33.31 -2.83
C ARG A 141 6.63 -34.56 -3.69
N GLN A 142 7.76 -34.64 -4.38
CA GLN A 142 8.11 -35.81 -5.19
C GLN A 142 8.35 -37.06 -4.35
N GLN A 143 8.93 -36.92 -3.16
CA GLN A 143 9.10 -38.02 -2.21
C GLN A 143 7.76 -38.49 -1.62
N SER A 144 6.80 -37.59 -1.40
CA SER A 144 5.46 -37.98 -0.92
C SER A 144 4.60 -38.66 -1.99
N ALA A 145 4.94 -38.52 -3.26
CA ALA A 145 4.21 -39.08 -4.40
C ALA A 145 4.79 -40.43 -4.89
N LYS A 146 5.91 -40.89 -4.32
CA LYS A 146 6.49 -42.21 -4.54
C LYS A 146 6.12 -43.14 -3.40
#